data_AF-A0A2G9TGD3-F1
#
_entry.id   AF-A0A2G9TGD3-F1
#
_cell.length_a   1.000
_cell.length_b   1.000
_cell.length_c   1.000
_cell.angle_alpha   90.00
_cell.angle_beta   90.00
_cell.angle_gamma   90.00
#
_symmetry.space_group_name_H-M   'P 1'
#
loop_
_entity.id
_entity.type
_entity.pdbx_description
1 polymer ?
#
loop_
_entity_poly.entity_id
_entity_poly.type
_entity_poly.pdbx_seq_one_letter_code
_entity_poly.pdbx_strand_id
1 'polypeptide(L)'
;IYVHTFPLSPGMEVDEGPITAGDGIKTFVDEVEHTVRQARVAAHSHVKGLGLDPVTREALPNAGGLVGQTLARTAAGVFVDLVKMKNMAGRALLLAGPPGTGKTAIALAIAQELGDKVPFCPIVASEVYSSEVKKTEILMENFRRAIGLRVKEKKEVYEGEVTELTPVETSNPLGGY
;
A
#
# COMPACT_ATOMS: atom_id res chain seq x y z
N ILE A 1 -11.24 8.14 -9.49
CA ILE A 1 -11.99 7.39 -8.45
C ILE A 1 -10.94 6.51 -7.79
N TYR A 2 -10.55 6.83 -6.56
CA TYR A 2 -9.55 6.05 -5.84
C TYR A 2 -10.25 4.88 -5.18
N VAL A 3 -9.89 3.67 -5.55
CA VAL A 3 -10.53 2.48 -5.01
C VAL A 3 -9.62 1.88 -3.94
N HIS A 4 -9.91 2.20 -2.70
CA HIS A 4 -9.36 1.47 -1.56
C HIS A 4 -10.28 0.29 -1.25
N THR A 5 -9.81 -0.92 -1.47
CA THR A 5 -10.42 -2.12 -0.90
C THR A 5 -9.77 -2.40 0.45
N PHE A 6 -10.56 -2.23 1.50
CA PHE A 6 -10.16 -2.61 2.86
C PHE A 6 -10.03 -4.13 2.97
N PRO A 7 -9.10 -4.62 3.81
CA PRO A 7 -8.93 -6.04 4.02
C PRO A 7 -10.25 -6.61 4.56
N LEU A 8 -10.73 -7.65 3.86
CA LEU A 8 -11.87 -8.46 4.27
C LEU A 8 -11.62 -9.04 5.67
N SER A 9 -12.71 -9.23 6.41
CA SER A 9 -12.78 -9.67 7.81
C SER A 9 -11.87 -10.87 8.15
N PRO A 10 -11.40 -10.98 9.41
CA PRO A 10 -10.59 -12.10 9.86
C PRO A 10 -11.49 -13.33 10.06
N GLY A 11 -11.51 -14.22 9.08
CA GLY A 11 -12.26 -15.49 9.15
C GLY A 11 -11.52 -16.67 8.53
N MET A 12 -10.25 -16.52 8.19
CA MET A 12 -9.40 -17.62 7.75
C MET A 12 -8.11 -17.59 8.58
N GLU A 13 -8.21 -18.04 9.83
CA GLU A 13 -7.09 -18.75 10.45
C GLU A 13 -6.97 -20.06 9.69
N VAL A 14 -6.00 -20.12 8.77
CA VAL A 14 -5.53 -21.40 8.26
C VAL A 14 -4.67 -21.97 9.38
N ASP A 15 -5.19 -22.96 10.09
CA ASP A 15 -4.45 -23.79 11.02
C ASP A 15 -3.41 -24.58 10.22
N GLU A 16 -2.20 -24.05 10.13
CA GLU A 16 -1.09 -24.73 9.45
C GLU A 16 -0.32 -25.57 10.47
N GLY A 17 -0.66 -26.86 10.51
CA GLY A 17 0.23 -27.90 11.01
C GLY A 17 1.56 -27.89 10.22
N PRO A 18 2.64 -28.47 10.78
CA PRO A 18 3.97 -28.38 10.19
C PRO A 18 4.00 -29.11 8.84
N ILE A 19 4.12 -28.34 7.76
CA ILE A 19 4.40 -28.84 6.40
C ILE A 19 5.85 -29.33 6.37
N THR A 20 6.02 -30.65 6.36
CA THR A 20 7.28 -31.33 6.07
C THR A 20 7.78 -30.96 4.67
N ALA A 21 9.03 -30.54 4.60
CA ALA A 21 9.75 -30.15 3.40
C ALA A 21 9.65 -31.24 2.30
N GLY A 22 9.12 -30.86 1.14
CA GLY A 22 9.10 -31.66 -0.07
C GLY A 22 8.76 -30.78 -1.27
N ASP A 23 9.74 -30.64 -2.16
CA ASP A 23 9.75 -29.93 -3.45
C ASP A 23 9.46 -28.42 -3.44
N GLY A 24 10.57 -27.67 -3.59
CA GLY A 24 10.61 -26.23 -3.69
C GLY A 24 9.90 -25.70 -4.94
N ILE A 25 8.66 -25.28 -4.75
CA ILE A 25 8.10 -24.18 -5.53
C ILE A 25 8.90 -22.94 -5.13
N LYS A 26 9.81 -22.51 -6.00
CA LYS A 26 10.44 -21.20 -5.89
C LYS A 26 9.35 -20.15 -6.13
N THR A 27 8.57 -19.83 -5.10
CA THR A 27 7.72 -18.66 -5.10
C THR A 27 8.65 -17.45 -5.10
N PHE A 28 8.85 -16.87 -6.28
CA PHE A 28 9.29 -15.49 -6.41
C PHE A 28 8.18 -14.63 -5.82
N VAL A 29 8.20 -14.49 -4.49
CA VAL A 29 7.39 -13.50 -3.80
C VAL A 29 8.09 -12.18 -4.08
N ASP A 30 7.57 -11.43 -5.03
CA ASP A 30 7.88 -10.01 -5.10
C ASP A 30 7.36 -9.43 -3.79
N GLU A 31 8.27 -9.18 -2.85
CA GLU A 31 7.96 -8.29 -1.75
C GLU A 31 7.42 -7.02 -2.38
N VAL A 32 6.26 -6.57 -1.89
CA VAL A 32 5.78 -5.23 -2.20
C VAL A 32 6.68 -4.26 -1.43
N GLU A 33 7.97 -4.20 -1.78
CA GLU A 33 8.60 -2.91 -1.88
C GLU A 33 7.66 -2.10 -2.75
N HIS A 34 7.17 -0.99 -2.22
CA HIS A 34 6.55 0.01 -3.07
C HIS A 34 7.52 0.16 -4.21
N THR A 35 7.15 -0.31 -5.41
CA THR A 35 7.89 0.07 -6.59
C THR A 35 7.70 1.56 -6.58
N VAL A 36 8.69 2.25 -6.01
CA VAL A 36 8.97 3.65 -6.22
C VAL A 36 9.37 3.66 -7.68
N ARG A 37 8.39 3.40 -8.57
CA ARG A 37 8.39 3.89 -9.94
C ARG A 37 8.85 5.30 -9.74
N GLN A 38 10.08 5.58 -10.16
CA GLN A 38 10.79 6.83 -9.96
C GLN A 38 9.80 7.98 -10.13
N ALA A 39 9.16 8.36 -9.03
CA ALA A 39 8.10 9.33 -9.04
C ALA A 39 8.90 10.60 -8.95
N ARG A 40 9.35 11.08 -10.11
CA ARG A 40 9.88 12.44 -10.27
C ARG A 40 8.98 13.32 -9.42
N VAL A 41 9.54 13.86 -8.33
CA VAL A 41 8.89 14.62 -7.26
C VAL A 41 7.39 14.80 -7.51
N ALA A 42 6.57 13.86 -6.99
CA ALA A 42 5.12 13.95 -7.14
C ALA A 42 4.65 15.32 -6.64
N ALA A 43 3.67 15.94 -7.32
CA ALA A 43 3.16 17.28 -6.99
C ALA A 43 2.69 17.43 -5.53
N HIS A 44 2.51 16.31 -4.82
CA HIS A 44 2.08 16.24 -3.43
C HIS A 44 3.13 15.59 -2.51
N SER A 45 4.42 15.62 -2.86
CA SER A 45 5.53 15.09 -2.04
C SER A 45 5.67 15.75 -0.67
N HIS A 46 5.14 16.97 -0.51
CA HIS A 46 5.11 17.71 0.74
C HIS A 46 4.05 17.18 1.75
N VAL A 47 3.11 16.35 1.29
CA VAL A 47 2.04 15.81 2.13
C VAL A 47 2.54 14.62 2.92
N LYS A 48 2.60 14.77 4.25
CA LYS A 48 3.08 13.74 5.17
C LYS A 48 1.97 13.08 5.99
N GLY A 49 0.78 13.67 6.03
CA GLY A 49 -0.37 13.16 6.78
C GLY A 49 -1.51 14.17 6.86
N LEU A 50 -2.58 13.82 7.58
CA LEU A 50 -3.76 14.69 7.68
C LEU A 50 -3.55 15.89 8.61
N GLY A 51 -2.53 15.87 9.48
CA GLY A 51 -2.20 16.99 10.37
C GLY A 51 -3.29 17.30 11.38
N LEU A 52 -3.88 16.26 11.97
CA LEU A 52 -4.88 16.36 13.03
C LEU A 52 -4.18 16.43 14.39
N ASP A 53 -4.79 17.12 15.34
CA ASP A 53 -4.36 17.06 16.74
C ASP A 53 -4.62 15.64 17.30
N PRO A 54 -3.63 15.02 17.96
CA PRO A 54 -3.77 13.67 18.52
C PRO A 54 -4.90 13.52 19.54
N VAL A 55 -5.28 14.59 20.24
CA VAL A 55 -6.29 14.53 21.32
C VAL A 55 -7.66 14.92 20.80
N THR A 56 -7.77 16.10 20.20
CA THR A 56 -9.06 16.64 19.76
C THR A 56 -9.52 16.06 18.42
N ARG A 57 -8.61 15.43 17.65
CA ARG A 57 -8.84 14.95 16.28
C ARG A 57 -9.27 16.06 15.31
N GLU A 58 -9.10 17.33 15.68
CA GLU A 58 -9.39 18.46 14.83
C GLU A 58 -8.20 18.81 13.94
N ALA A 59 -8.47 19.26 12.72
CA ALA A 59 -7.44 19.68 11.79
C ALA A 59 -6.82 21.01 12.21
N LEU A 60 -5.52 21.01 12.47
CA LEU A 60 -4.76 22.23 12.69
C LEU A 60 -4.67 23.03 11.38
N PRO A 61 -4.72 24.38 11.44
CA PRO A 61 -4.79 25.22 10.25
C PRO A 61 -3.65 24.96 9.25
N ASN A 62 -2.43 24.73 9.76
CA ASN A 62 -1.26 24.35 8.96
C ASN A 62 -0.54 23.16 9.62
N ALA A 63 -0.72 21.95 9.09
CA ALA A 63 -0.05 20.75 9.61
C ALA A 63 -0.03 19.61 8.57
N GLY A 64 0.91 18.68 8.69
CA GLY A 64 0.99 17.50 7.80
C GLY A 64 1.32 17.83 6.33
N GLY A 65 1.76 19.05 6.03
CA GLY A 65 1.95 19.55 4.67
C GLY A 65 0.66 20.06 4.01
N LEU A 66 -0.46 20.10 4.74
CA LEU A 66 -1.73 20.64 4.27
C LEU A 66 -2.02 21.99 4.95
N VAL A 67 -2.66 22.89 4.19
CA VAL A 67 -3.05 24.23 4.63
C VAL A 67 -4.55 24.40 4.43
N GLY A 68 -5.25 24.82 5.49
CA GLY A 68 -6.70 25.00 5.48
C GLY A 68 -7.47 23.69 5.31
N GLN A 69 -8.66 23.78 4.69
CA GLN A 69 -9.60 22.65 4.52
C GLN A 69 -9.83 21.86 5.81
N THR A 70 -10.03 22.58 6.92
CA THR A 70 -10.14 21.98 8.26
C THR A 70 -11.28 20.97 8.33
N LEU A 71 -12.46 21.33 7.82
CA LEU A 71 -13.62 20.44 7.79
C LEU A 71 -13.35 19.14 7.02
N ALA A 72 -12.74 19.23 5.84
CA ALA A 72 -12.45 18.07 5.02
C ALA A 72 -11.38 17.16 5.64
N ARG A 73 -10.37 17.76 6.30
CA ARG A 73 -9.31 17.02 7.00
C ARG A 73 -9.84 16.34 8.27
N THR A 74 -10.65 17.03 9.07
CA THR A 74 -11.31 16.44 10.24
C THR A 74 -12.22 15.27 9.81
N ALA A 75 -13.03 15.44 8.75
CA ALA A 75 -13.86 14.36 8.21
C ALA A 75 -13.02 13.17 7.68
N ALA A 76 -11.89 13.45 7.04
CA ALA A 76 -10.94 12.43 6.61
C ALA A 76 -10.32 11.68 7.80
N GLY A 77 -10.10 12.35 8.93
CA GLY A 77 -9.68 11.73 10.19
C GLY A 77 -10.67 10.69 10.68
N VAL A 78 -11.95 11.09 10.78
CA VAL A 78 -13.04 10.18 11.16
C VAL A 78 -13.10 8.98 10.21
N PHE A 79 -12.91 9.21 8.90
CA PHE A 79 -12.85 8.12 7.93
C PHE A 79 -11.69 7.15 8.22
N VAL A 80 -10.48 7.66 8.47
CA VAL A 80 -9.33 6.84 8.84
C VAL A 80 -9.59 6.02 10.10
N ASP A 81 -10.27 6.60 11.08
CA ASP A 81 -10.63 5.89 12.31
C ASP A 81 -11.61 4.75 12.07
N LEU A 82 -12.65 4.99 11.28
CA LEU A 82 -13.63 3.97 10.89
C LEU A 82 -12.97 2.81 10.13
N VAL A 83 -11.95 3.14 9.32
CA VAL A 83 -11.13 2.16 8.63
C VAL A 83 -10.28 1.34 9.60
N LYS A 84 -9.61 1.99 10.55
CA LYS A 84 -8.81 1.32 11.60
C LYS A 84 -9.69 0.42 12.47
N MET A 85 -10.95 0.81 12.70
CA MET A 85 -11.98 0.03 13.39
C MET A 85 -12.60 -1.09 12.52
N LYS A 86 -12.17 -1.24 11.25
CA LYS A 86 -12.66 -2.24 10.29
C LYS A 86 -14.17 -2.17 9.99
N ASN A 87 -14.83 -1.03 10.25
CA ASN A 87 -16.28 -0.84 10.05
C ASN A 87 -16.60 -0.19 8.68
N MET A 88 -15.71 -0.34 7.70
CA MET A 88 -15.80 0.32 6.38
C MET A 88 -15.63 -0.65 5.19
N ALA A 89 -15.84 -1.95 5.39
CA ALA A 89 -15.81 -2.92 4.30
C ALA A 89 -16.89 -2.59 3.25
N GLY A 90 -16.49 -2.50 1.97
CA GLY A 90 -17.40 -2.28 0.84
C GLY A 90 -17.93 -0.85 0.66
N ARG A 91 -17.41 0.13 1.39
CA ARG A 91 -17.80 1.55 1.26
C ARG A 91 -16.73 2.36 0.55
N ALA A 92 -17.15 3.33 -0.25
CA ALA A 92 -16.26 4.22 -1.00
C ALA A 92 -16.29 5.65 -0.42
N LEU A 93 -15.16 6.34 -0.49
CA LEU A 93 -15.03 7.76 -0.17
C LEU A 93 -15.02 8.58 -1.47
N LEU A 94 -15.94 9.55 -1.59
CA LEU A 94 -15.98 10.48 -2.71
C LEU A 94 -15.58 11.88 -2.25
N LEU A 95 -14.51 12.44 -2.83
CA LEU A 95 -14.08 13.81 -2.60
C LEU A 95 -14.56 14.69 -3.77
N ALA A 96 -15.50 15.59 -3.51
CA ALA A 96 -16.10 16.47 -4.51
C ALA A 96 -15.74 17.95 -4.27
N GLY A 97 -15.80 18.75 -5.33
CA GLY A 97 -15.69 20.22 -5.28
C GLY A 97 -14.93 20.81 -6.48
N PRO A 98 -14.64 22.12 -6.47
CA PRO A 98 -13.93 22.81 -7.56
C PRO A 98 -12.52 22.25 -7.82
N PRO A 99 -11.95 22.39 -9.03
CA PRO A 99 -10.56 22.03 -9.28
C PRO A 99 -9.62 22.88 -8.41
N GLY A 100 -8.45 22.34 -8.05
CA GLY A 100 -7.44 23.06 -7.26
C GLY A 100 -7.65 23.09 -5.74
N THR A 101 -8.75 22.54 -5.20
CA THR A 101 -9.03 22.56 -3.74
C THR A 101 -8.33 21.43 -2.95
N GLY A 102 -7.27 20.82 -3.48
CA GLY A 102 -6.49 19.82 -2.74
C GLY A 102 -7.13 18.43 -2.55
N LYS A 103 -8.14 18.04 -3.33
CA LYS A 103 -8.79 16.71 -3.22
C LYS A 103 -7.79 15.55 -3.32
N THR A 104 -6.93 15.59 -4.33
CA THR A 104 -5.88 14.58 -4.53
C THR A 104 -4.87 14.58 -3.38
N ALA A 105 -4.54 15.75 -2.85
CA ALA A 105 -3.64 15.89 -1.71
C ALA A 105 -4.24 15.28 -0.42
N ILE A 106 -5.54 15.48 -0.16
CA ILE A 106 -6.24 14.87 0.97
C ILE A 106 -6.31 13.35 0.81
N ALA A 107 -6.56 12.83 -0.40
CA ALA A 107 -6.56 11.38 -0.65
C ALA A 107 -5.18 10.75 -0.35
N LEU A 108 -4.10 11.43 -0.76
CA LEU A 108 -2.74 11.00 -0.44
C LEU A 108 -2.47 11.07 1.07
N ALA A 109 -2.92 12.13 1.74
CA ALA A 109 -2.79 12.27 3.19
C ALA A 109 -3.50 11.15 3.95
N ILE A 110 -4.69 10.73 3.50
CA ILE A 110 -5.42 9.57 4.05
C ILE A 110 -4.58 8.29 3.91
N ALA A 111 -3.99 8.07 2.73
CA ALA A 111 -3.15 6.90 2.49
C ALA A 111 -1.94 6.87 3.42
N GLN A 112 -1.28 8.02 3.61
CA GLN A 112 -0.16 8.16 4.56
C GLN A 112 -0.59 7.90 6.01
N GLU A 113 -1.78 8.37 6.42
CA GLU A 113 -2.32 8.19 7.78
C GLU A 113 -2.70 6.72 8.11
N LEU A 114 -2.99 5.92 7.07
CA LEU A 114 -3.20 4.48 7.18
C LEU A 114 -1.88 3.71 7.31
N GLY A 115 -0.76 4.33 6.92
CA GLY A 115 0.61 3.86 7.09
C GLY A 115 1.20 3.20 5.86
N ASP A 116 2.53 3.18 5.81
CA ASP A 116 3.34 2.69 4.67
C ASP A 116 3.07 1.23 4.29
N LYS A 117 2.43 0.48 5.16
CA LYS A 117 2.15 -0.93 4.94
C LYS A 117 0.84 -1.16 4.18
N VAL A 118 0.12 -0.11 3.80
CA VAL A 118 -1.12 -0.19 3.00
C VAL A 118 -0.80 0.25 1.57
N PRO A 119 -1.05 -0.62 0.55
CA PRO A 119 -0.80 -0.25 -0.84
C PRO A 119 -1.75 0.88 -1.27
N PHE A 120 -1.19 1.90 -1.92
CA PHE A 120 -1.95 3.00 -2.51
C PHE A 120 -1.75 3.03 -4.02
N CYS A 121 -2.82 2.78 -4.78
CA CYS A 121 -2.78 2.72 -6.24
C CYS A 121 -3.58 3.88 -6.86
N PRO A 122 -2.94 4.97 -7.31
CA PRO A 122 -3.61 5.99 -8.09
C PRO A 122 -4.00 5.46 -9.47
N ILE A 123 -5.24 5.71 -9.90
CA ILE A 123 -5.75 5.35 -11.23
C ILE A 123 -6.41 6.58 -11.85
N VAL A 124 -6.02 6.90 -13.08
CA VAL A 124 -6.67 7.95 -13.86
C VAL A 124 -7.85 7.33 -14.62
N ALA A 125 -9.00 8.01 -14.64
CA ALA A 125 -10.21 7.46 -15.28
C ALA A 125 -10.03 7.15 -16.77
N SER A 126 -9.15 7.87 -17.47
CA SER A 126 -8.82 7.61 -18.87
C SER A 126 -8.04 6.32 -19.08
N GLU A 127 -7.27 5.85 -18.08
CA GLU A 127 -6.49 4.60 -18.17
C GLU A 127 -7.39 3.35 -18.24
N VAL A 128 -8.65 3.47 -17.82
CA VAL A 128 -9.64 2.38 -17.88
C VAL A 128 -10.12 2.11 -19.31
N TYR A 129 -9.94 3.07 -20.23
CA TYR A 129 -10.36 2.93 -21.62
C TYR A 129 -9.16 2.45 -22.47
N SER A 130 -9.23 1.20 -22.92
CA SER A 130 -8.28 0.62 -23.87
C SER A 130 -9.02 -0.07 -25.02
N SER A 131 -8.41 -0.09 -26.21
CA SER A 131 -8.88 -0.83 -27.37
C SER A 131 -8.53 -2.32 -27.31
N GLU A 132 -7.46 -2.67 -26.60
CA GLU A 132 -6.90 -4.03 -26.58
C GLU A 132 -7.45 -4.87 -25.41
N VAL A 133 -7.73 -4.21 -24.28
CA VAL A 133 -8.12 -4.87 -23.02
C VAL A 133 -9.51 -4.42 -22.60
N LYS A 134 -10.31 -5.37 -22.10
CA LYS A 134 -11.66 -5.08 -21.57
C LYS A 134 -11.57 -4.15 -20.37
N LYS A 135 -12.47 -3.17 -20.29
CA LYS A 135 -12.58 -2.21 -19.18
C LYS A 135 -12.68 -2.90 -17.80
N THR A 136 -13.37 -4.03 -17.74
CA THR A 136 -13.51 -4.83 -16.51
C THR A 136 -12.19 -5.45 -16.08
N GLU A 137 -11.36 -5.90 -17.02
CA GLU A 137 -10.07 -6.52 -16.73
C GLU A 137 -9.10 -5.48 -16.15
N ILE A 138 -9.02 -4.31 -16.76
CA ILE A 138 -8.18 -3.20 -16.27
C ILE A 138 -8.59 -2.82 -14.84
N LEU A 139 -9.90 -2.74 -14.59
CA LEU A 139 -10.39 -2.42 -13.26
C LEU A 139 -10.04 -3.53 -12.25
N MET A 140 -10.26 -4.80 -12.61
CA MET A 140 -9.95 -5.95 -11.76
C MET A 140 -8.46 -6.08 -11.45
N GLU A 141 -7.59 -5.83 -12.42
CA GLU A 141 -6.14 -5.82 -12.23
C GLU A 141 -5.72 -4.75 -11.22
N ASN A 142 -6.27 -3.55 -11.35
CA ASN A 142 -6.00 -2.47 -10.40
C ASN A 142 -6.51 -2.77 -8.99
N PHE A 143 -7.69 -3.39 -8.87
CA PHE A 143 -8.19 -3.88 -7.58
C PHE A 143 -7.26 -4.91 -6.95
N ARG A 144 -6.74 -5.86 -7.74
CA ARG A 144 -5.78 -6.87 -7.25
C ARG A 144 -4.49 -6.22 -6.75
N ARG A 145 -3.98 -5.21 -7.47
CA ARG A 145 -2.79 -4.43 -7.04
C ARG A 145 -3.03 -3.64 -5.75
N ALA A 146 -4.25 -3.18 -5.51
CA ALA A 146 -4.63 -2.45 -4.30
C ALA A 146 -4.89 -3.36 -3.08
N ILE A 147 -4.90 -4.68 -3.24
CA ILE A 147 -5.07 -5.63 -2.13
C ILE A 147 -3.70 -6.13 -1.69
N GLY A 148 -3.27 -5.69 -0.50
CA GLY A 148 -2.04 -6.18 0.12
C GLY A 148 -2.30 -7.42 0.97
N LEU A 149 -1.66 -8.53 0.63
CA LEU A 149 -1.57 -9.72 1.49
C LEU A 149 -0.29 -9.65 2.31
N ARG A 150 -0.38 -9.95 3.60
CA ARG A 150 0.81 -10.05 4.47
C ARG A 150 0.96 -11.48 4.95
N VAL A 151 2.02 -12.13 4.49
CA VAL A 151 2.42 -13.46 4.93
C VAL A 151 3.55 -13.30 5.93
N LYS A 152 3.44 -13.95 7.08
CA LYS A 152 4.52 -13.99 8.08
C LYS A 152 5.18 -15.36 7.99
N GLU A 153 6.44 -15.39 7.57
CA GLU A 153 7.26 -16.59 7.57
C GLU A 153 8.21 -16.55 8.77
N LYS A 154 8.38 -17.68 9.47
CA LYS A 154 9.41 -17.83 10.51
C LYS A 154 10.65 -18.42 9.87
N LYS A 155 11.75 -17.68 9.90
CA LYS A 155 13.06 -18.11 9.39
C LYS A 155 14.10 -18.04 10.50
N GLU A 156 14.95 -19.05 10.58
CA GLU A 156 16.14 -18.99 11.42
C GLU A 156 17.16 -18.06 10.77
N VAL A 157 17.51 -16.99 11.47
CA VAL A 157 18.50 -16.00 11.03
C VAL A 157 19.75 -16.19 11.89
N TYR A 158 20.89 -16.36 11.24
CA TYR A 158 22.18 -16.39 11.90
C TYR A 158 22.74 -14.96 11.91
N GLU A 159 22.87 -14.39 13.10
CA GLU A 159 23.50 -13.08 13.31
C GLU A 159 24.89 -13.30 13.94
N GLY A 160 25.90 -12.64 13.38
CA GLY A 160 27.27 -12.74 13.85
C GLY A 160 28.20 -11.81 13.08
N GLU A 161 29.35 -11.50 13.67
CA GLU A 161 30.40 -10.76 12.99
C GLU A 161 31.16 -11.68 12.02
N VAL A 162 31.37 -11.24 10.79
CA VAL A 162 32.14 -11.98 9.80
C VAL A 162 33.62 -11.83 10.12
N THR A 163 34.27 -12.92 10.55
CA THR A 163 35.70 -12.92 10.88
C THR A 163 36.58 -13.20 9.66
N GLU A 164 36.18 -14.11 8.79
CA GLU A 164 36.90 -14.47 7.57
C GLU A 164 35.92 -14.92 6.47
N LEU A 165 36.13 -14.46 5.24
CA LEU A 165 35.35 -14.88 4.08
C LEU A 165 36.29 -15.17 2.92
N THR A 166 36.35 -16.43 2.52
CA THR A 166 37.23 -16.88 1.43
C THR A 166 36.37 -17.32 0.25
N PRO A 167 36.34 -16.55 -0.86
CA PRO A 167 35.59 -16.95 -2.04
C PRO A 167 36.27 -18.14 -2.71
N VAL A 168 35.52 -19.20 -2.95
CA VAL A 168 35.99 -20.37 -3.72
C VAL A 168 35.24 -20.39 -5.03
N GLU A 169 35.94 -20.14 -6.13
CA GLU A 169 35.38 -20.32 -7.47
C GLU A 169 35.34 -21.82 -7.78
N THR A 170 34.14 -22.34 -8.01
CA THR A 170 33.93 -23.68 -8.54
C THR A 170 33.38 -23.55 -9.96
N SER A 171 33.97 -24.28 -10.90
CA SER A 171 33.45 -24.37 -12.27
C SER A 171 32.04 -24.97 -12.22
N ASN A 172 31.05 -24.23 -12.74
CA ASN A 172 29.65 -24.63 -12.76
C ASN A 172 29.48 -25.95 -13.57
N PRO A 173 29.03 -27.07 -12.97
CA PRO A 173 28.90 -28.35 -13.67
C PRO A 173 27.81 -28.38 -14.76
N LEU A 174 26.98 -27.33 -14.84
CA LEU A 174 25.94 -27.14 -15.86
C LEU A 174 26.28 -26.00 -16.85
N GLY A 175 27.46 -25.37 -16.72
CA GLY A 175 27.88 -24.22 -17.52
C GLY A 175 28.69 -24.63 -18.74
N GLY A 176 28.06 -25.35 -19.67
CA GLY A 176 28.69 -25.79 -20.90
C GLY A 176 27.67 -26.14 -21.96
N TYR A 177 26.74 -25.24 -22.25
CA TYR A 177 26.08 -24.94 -23.54
C TYR A 177 25.16 -23.73 -23.36
#